data_AF-A0A257LXE7-F1
#
_entry.id   AF-A0A257LXE7-F1
#
_cell.length_a   1.000
_cell.length_b   1.000
_cell.length_c   1.000
_cell.angle_alpha   90.00
_cell.angle_beta   90.00
_cell.angle_gamma   90.00
#
_symmetry.space_group_name_H-M   'P 1'
#
loop_
_entity.id
_entity.type
_entity.pdbx_description
1 polymer ?
#
loop_
_entity_poly.entity_id
_entity_poly.type
_entity_poly.pdbx_seq_one_letter_code
_entity_poly.pdbx_strand_id
1 'polypeptide(L)'
;EGARQMRPGSDFLARLQQSEHRLGKMPVTSFRTPYDLVILPATSSVWQRAENAEFPVLAHPWMTRSDQVVSAVEERIFGLAKPTE
;
A
#
# COMPACT_ATOMS: atom_id res chain seq x y z
N GLU A 1 -9.55 -17.92 -9.76
CA GLU A 1 -8.53 -18.08 -8.70
C GLU A 1 -8.07 -16.79 -8.02
N GLY A 2 -7.41 -15.83 -8.70
CA GLY A 2 -6.80 -14.66 -8.02
C GLY A 2 -7.75 -13.86 -7.13
N ALA A 3 -8.93 -13.49 -7.64
CA ALA A 3 -9.95 -12.77 -6.85
C ALA A 3 -10.40 -13.54 -5.59
N ARG A 4 -10.37 -14.88 -5.61
CA ARG A 4 -10.69 -15.72 -4.43
C ARG A 4 -9.57 -15.67 -3.40
N GLN A 5 -8.32 -15.71 -3.85
CA GLN A 5 -7.14 -15.61 -2.99
C GLN A 5 -7.00 -14.22 -2.35
N MET A 6 -7.43 -13.16 -3.03
CA MET A 6 -7.39 -11.78 -2.50
C MET A 6 -8.55 -11.43 -1.55
N ARG A 7 -9.48 -12.36 -1.29
CA ARG A 7 -10.58 -12.10 -0.33
C ARG A 7 -10.03 -11.97 1.10
N PRO A 8 -10.54 -11.03 1.90
CA PRO A 8 -10.25 -10.98 3.32
C PRO A 8 -10.49 -12.34 4.00
N GLY A 9 -9.53 -12.77 4.83
CA GLY A 9 -9.60 -14.04 5.55
C GLY A 9 -9.27 -15.29 4.71
N SER A 10 -8.78 -15.15 3.47
CA SER A 10 -8.35 -16.31 2.69
C SER A 10 -7.11 -16.99 3.29
N ASP A 11 -6.99 -18.31 3.11
CA ASP A 11 -5.79 -19.07 3.49
C ASP A 11 -4.52 -18.57 2.80
N PHE A 12 -4.68 -17.93 1.62
CA PHE A 12 -3.57 -17.37 0.88
C PHE A 12 -3.01 -16.14 1.59
N LEU A 13 -3.87 -15.18 1.97
CA LEU A 13 -3.45 -13.99 2.71
C LEU A 13 -2.90 -14.36 4.10
N ALA A 14 -3.50 -15.35 4.77
CA ALA A 14 -3.01 -15.84 6.07
C ALA A 14 -1.58 -16.39 5.97
N ARG A 15 -1.29 -17.17 4.92
CA ARG A 15 0.07 -17.69 4.67
C ARG A 15 1.07 -16.59 4.28
N LEU A 16 0.63 -15.59 3.51
CA LEU A 16 1.47 -14.43 3.20
C LEU A 16 1.86 -13.67 4.47
N GLN A 17 0.89 -13.39 5.35
CA GLN A 17 1.13 -12.71 6.63
C GLN A 17 2.13 -13.47 7.52
N GLN A 18 2.01 -14.79 7.61
CA GLN A 18 2.96 -15.63 8.38
C GLN A 18 4.40 -15.56 7.83
N SER A 19 4.55 -15.25 6.54
CA SER A 19 5.85 -15.14 5.87
C SER A 19 6.45 -13.73 5.89
N GLU A 20 5.84 -12.77 6.58
CA GLU A 20 6.30 -11.38 6.67
C GLU A 20 7.77 -11.26 7.09
N HIS A 21 8.24 -12.14 7.98
CA HIS A 21 9.63 -12.19 8.43
C HIS A 21 10.66 -12.29 7.30
N ARG A 22 10.27 -12.84 6.12
CA ARG A 22 11.15 -12.97 4.95
C ARG A 22 11.58 -11.62 4.36
N LEU A 23 10.85 -10.55 4.65
CA LEU A 23 11.18 -9.20 4.19
C LEU A 23 12.37 -8.60 4.97
N GLY A 24 12.76 -9.20 6.11
CA GLY A 24 13.91 -8.76 6.90
C GLY A 24 13.86 -7.27 7.23
N LYS A 25 14.91 -6.54 6.85
CA LYS A 25 15.05 -5.08 7.06
C LYS A 25 14.62 -4.23 5.86
N MET A 26 14.01 -4.83 4.84
CA MET A 26 13.59 -4.09 3.65
C MET A 26 12.61 -2.97 4.04
N PRO A 27 12.82 -1.73 3.60
CA PRO A 27 11.82 -0.68 3.78
C PRO A 27 10.57 -1.06 2.97
N VAL A 28 9.40 -0.91 3.59
CA VAL A 28 8.12 -1.25 2.97
C VAL A 28 7.18 -0.08 3.22
N THR A 29 6.44 0.31 2.20
CA THR A 29 5.46 1.38 2.28
C THR A 29 4.14 0.91 1.67
N SER A 30 3.03 1.24 2.33
CA SER A 30 1.68 0.98 1.85
C SER A 30 0.99 2.30 1.52
N PHE A 31 0.62 2.48 0.25
CA PHE A 31 -0.14 3.63 -0.23
C PHE A 31 -1.58 3.23 -0.50
N ARG A 32 -2.51 4.01 0.02
CA ARG A 32 -3.95 3.76 -0.13
C ARG A 32 -4.74 5.04 -0.33
N THR A 33 -5.96 4.90 -0.86
CA THR A 33 -6.97 5.96 -0.88
C THR A 33 -8.12 5.59 0.07
N PRO A 34 -8.71 6.54 0.80
CA PRO A 34 -9.92 6.27 1.58
C PRO A 34 -11.14 5.99 0.69
N TYR A 35 -11.06 6.33 -0.60
CA TYR A 35 -12.11 6.15 -1.61
C TYR A 35 -11.96 4.84 -2.40
N ASP A 36 -11.24 3.85 -1.86
CA ASP A 36 -11.05 2.56 -2.51
C ASP A 36 -12.36 1.78 -2.58
N LEU A 37 -12.76 1.38 -3.80
CA LEU A 37 -13.94 0.56 -4.06
C LEU A 37 -13.58 -0.88 -4.48
N VAL A 38 -12.29 -1.21 -4.53
CA VAL A 38 -11.75 -2.53 -4.89
C VAL A 38 -11.30 -3.28 -3.65
N ILE A 39 -10.59 -2.60 -2.73
CA ILE A 39 -10.12 -3.14 -1.46
C ILE A 39 -10.99 -2.59 -0.33
N LEU A 40 -11.90 -3.43 0.19
CA LEU A 40 -12.89 -3.03 1.20
C LEU A 40 -12.73 -3.81 2.52
N PRO A 41 -12.71 -3.13 3.69
CA PRO A 41 -12.61 -1.68 3.84
C PRO A 41 -11.23 -1.17 3.37
N ALA A 42 -11.11 0.11 2.98
CA ALA A 42 -9.82 0.69 2.55
C ALA A 42 -8.71 0.56 3.62
N THR A 43 -9.10 0.46 4.89
CA THR A 43 -8.19 0.19 6.03
C THR A 43 -7.57 -1.21 6.01
N SER A 44 -8.09 -2.14 5.21
CA SER A 44 -7.51 -3.48 5.00
C SER A 44 -6.09 -3.42 4.42
N SER A 45 -5.74 -2.34 3.72
CA SER A 45 -4.39 -2.10 3.20
C SER A 45 -3.42 -1.51 4.25
N VAL A 46 -3.89 -1.24 5.48
CA VAL A 46 -3.00 -0.81 6.57
C VAL A 46 -2.20 -2.01 7.05
N TRP A 47 -0.88 -1.90 7.00
CA TRP A 47 0.02 -2.98 7.36
C TRP A 47 1.04 -2.53 8.40
N GLN A 48 1.05 -3.20 9.55
CA GLN A 48 1.91 -2.85 10.68
C GLN A 48 3.41 -2.81 10.34
N ARG A 49 3.87 -3.64 9.38
CA ARG A 49 5.28 -3.69 8.94
C ARG A 49 5.70 -2.54 8.05
N ALA A 50 4.73 -1.84 7.46
CA ALA A 50 4.95 -0.82 6.46
C ALA A 50 4.84 0.58 7.06
N GLU A 51 5.50 1.53 6.43
CA GLU A 51 5.09 2.93 6.53
C GLU A 51 3.77 3.10 5.76
N ASN A 52 2.72 3.58 6.42
CA ASN A 52 1.41 3.70 5.80
C ASN A 52 1.13 5.16 5.46
N ALA A 53 0.79 5.45 4.21
CA ALA A 53 0.36 6.78 3.79
C ALA A 53 -0.94 6.73 2.99
N GLU A 54 -1.77 7.74 3.22
CA GLU A 54 -3.08 7.89 2.59
C GLU A 54 -3.05 9.08 1.64
N PHE A 55 -3.62 8.91 0.45
CA PHE A 55 -3.75 9.96 -0.56
C PHE A 55 -5.21 10.09 -0.97
N PRO A 56 -5.74 11.33 -1.10
CA PRO A 56 -7.13 11.57 -1.49
C PRO A 56 -7.32 11.40 -3.02
N VAL A 57 -6.96 10.23 -3.53
CA VAL A 57 -7.13 9.87 -4.95
C VAL A 57 -8.51 9.26 -5.15
N LEU A 58 -9.30 9.80 -6.06
CA LEU A 58 -10.72 9.47 -6.20
C LEU A 58 -11.04 8.02 -6.55
N ALA A 59 -10.09 7.26 -7.09
CA ALA A 59 -10.30 5.85 -7.44
C ALA A 59 -9.01 5.05 -7.30
N HIS A 60 -9.12 3.79 -6.85
CA HIS A 60 -8.04 2.83 -6.77
C HIS A 60 -7.10 2.79 -8.00
N PRO A 61 -7.59 2.66 -9.25
CA PRO A 61 -6.72 2.61 -10.43
C PRO A 61 -5.97 3.91 -10.72
N TRP A 62 -6.34 5.03 -10.10
CA TRP A 62 -5.66 6.31 -10.28
C TRP A 62 -4.49 6.50 -9.31
N MET A 63 -4.35 5.64 -8.29
CA MET A 63 -3.21 5.69 -7.36
C MET A 63 -1.87 5.63 -8.11
N THR A 64 -1.77 4.85 -9.18
CA THR A 64 -0.54 4.69 -9.97
C THR A 64 -0.28 5.83 -10.97
N ARG A 65 -1.23 6.76 -11.13
CA ARG A 65 -1.14 7.91 -12.06
C ARG A 65 -1.21 9.26 -11.34
N SER A 66 -1.39 9.25 -10.03
CA SER A 66 -1.44 10.47 -9.23
C SER A 66 -0.03 11.02 -9.07
N ASP A 67 0.19 12.26 -9.50
CA ASP A 67 1.49 12.93 -9.33
C ASP A 67 1.93 12.95 -7.86
N GLN A 68 0.99 13.14 -6.94
CA GLN A 68 1.26 13.11 -5.49
C GLN A 68 1.78 11.75 -5.03
N VAL A 69 1.20 10.66 -5.54
CA VAL A 69 1.65 9.29 -5.19
C VAL A 69 2.99 8.99 -5.85
N VAL A 70 3.19 9.42 -7.10
CA VAL A 70 4.46 9.23 -7.82
C VAL A 70 5.60 9.96 -7.12
N SER A 71 5.43 11.24 -6.77
CA SER A 71 6.42 11.98 -5.99
C SER A 71 6.73 11.29 -4.65
N ALA A 72 5.72 10.77 -3.96
CA ALA A 72 5.91 10.04 -2.70
C ALA A 72 6.69 8.72 -2.88
N VAL A 73 6.59 8.06 -4.04
CA VAL A 73 7.44 6.91 -4.40
C VAL A 73 8.87 7.37 -4.63
N GLU A 74 9.08 8.42 -5.42
CA GLU A 74 10.41 8.96 -5.73
C GLU A 74 11.16 9.39 -4.47
N GLU A 75 10.50 10.08 -3.55
CA GLU A 75 11.05 10.45 -2.24
C GLU A 75 11.58 9.25 -1.46
N ARG A 76 10.86 8.13 -1.46
CA ARG A 76 11.22 6.92 -0.70
C ARG A 76 12.28 6.08 -1.38
N ILE A 77 12.31 6.06 -2.71
CA ILE A 77 13.33 5.33 -3.47
C ILE A 77 14.66 6.08 -3.47
N PHE A 78 14.63 7.39 -3.73
CA PHE A 78 15.83 8.19 -3.89
C PHE A 78 16.27 8.89 -2.60
N GLY A 79 15.49 8.80 -1.52
CA GLY A 79 15.77 9.50 -0.27
C GLY A 79 15.68 11.02 -0.41
N LEU A 80 14.95 11.51 -1.41
CA LEU A 80 14.74 12.94 -1.63
C LEU A 80 13.80 13.43 -0.53
N ALA A 81 14.33 14.12 0.48
CA ALA A 81 13.51 14.86 1.42
C ALA A 81 12.76 15.95 0.64
N LYS A 82 11.45 16.08 0.86
CA LYS A 82 10.69 17.22 0.31
C LYS A 82 11.38 18.54 0.70
N PRO A 83 11.51 19.51 -0.22
CA PRO A 83 11.69 20.89 0.20
C PRO A 83 10.46 21.26 1.04
N THR A 84 10.68 21.56 2.31
CA THR A 84 9.68 22.23 3.16
C THR A 84 9.28 23.53 2.48
N GLU A 85 8.00 23.67 2.13
CA GLU A 85 7.36 24.97 1.82
C GLU A 85 7.33 25.87 3.06
#